data_AF-A0A518IX57-F1
#
_entry.id   AF-A0A518IX57-F1
#
_cell.length_a   1.000
_cell.length_b   1.000
_cell.length_c   1.000
_cell.angle_alpha   90.00
_cell.angle_beta   90.00
_cell.angle_gamma   90.00
#
_symmetry.space_group_name_H-M   'P 1'
#
loop_
_entity.id
_entity.type
_entity.pdbx_description
1 polymer ?
#
loop_
_entity_poly.entity_id
_entity_poly.type
_entity_poly.pdbx_seq_one_letter_code
_entity_poly.pdbx_strand_id
1 'polypeptide(L)'
;MLSLFRKSKKPAQSLRRKQQARRRLRAECLEDRRLLAGVVNVDTTVVGDLTLDGDVSSNRIAVHGTAVPGQFVVQGENGTLLTLDGGAQTFASLTINGITDDIIVELGNGDDIFTLGDNSNPTEIGENLIITNRDDDTNILLNVDVGEDLLISRTDIAYSELQIEGSIIRHNVDIDNNNGDTKTDISGSEIEGTLFIVNGNGDDVVVIDATSIGAEQFFRPGGPGSPADPVVSIVNGDGSSLTSFTSANDPDTTGFLPTGTLARPTIFGGINIVNGDQLPPGLIVAPPTAGGATPTSLSVAVDIVVFNQADVLGHLDIENFDGHTETVIVDSNIGTDTKARDTVVPVNGGYGDAVEIANGDGFDLFLSQNSTMQYGLSLNNGTGSWGSQTDIRDSEIGGRDTGSLGVDASIIFIGDDGDDVFNVSDSAGGSTFDGMVMLTFGDGEDSVQFMGATSQIEIDMLDIDFGAGDDMLFMENAEVKSMVRVLFLTGVDTLELRTDVDFPGGLLGTILVDGGAGADFYHVDNVLIPFINFDIFIP
;
A
#
# COMPACT_ATOMS: atom_id res chain seq x y z
N MET A 1 13.81 71.50 -72.40
CA MET A 1 13.50 70.06 -72.51
C MET A 1 14.68 69.30 -71.90
N LEU A 2 14.79 69.06 -70.59
CA LEU A 2 13.90 68.46 -69.57
C LEU A 2 13.78 66.93 -69.70
N SER A 3 14.65 66.21 -68.98
CA SER A 3 14.43 64.88 -68.38
C SER A 3 15.72 64.45 -67.67
N LEU A 4 15.73 64.40 -66.33
CA LEU A 4 16.82 63.83 -65.54
C LEU A 4 16.20 63.03 -64.39
N PHE A 5 16.41 61.71 -64.47
CA PHE A 5 15.88 60.70 -63.57
C PHE A 5 16.44 60.83 -62.14
N ARG A 6 15.54 60.87 -61.15
CA ARG A 6 15.84 60.74 -59.72
C ARG A 6 15.90 59.26 -59.33
N LYS A 7 17.06 58.81 -58.82
CA LYS A 7 17.19 57.61 -57.98
C LYS A 7 17.28 58.06 -56.52
N SER A 8 16.29 57.65 -55.72
CA SER A 8 16.18 57.92 -54.28
C SER A 8 17.30 57.24 -53.50
N LYS A 9 18.13 58.04 -52.79
CA LYS A 9 19.15 57.58 -51.84
C LYS A 9 18.58 57.68 -50.42
N LYS A 10 18.57 56.54 -49.71
CA LYS A 10 18.17 56.39 -48.31
C LYS A 10 18.96 57.33 -47.39
N PRO A 11 18.34 58.01 -46.41
CA PRO A 11 19.06 58.71 -45.36
C PRO A 11 19.52 57.73 -44.27
N ALA A 12 20.81 57.77 -43.95
CA ALA A 12 21.41 57.07 -42.82
C ALA A 12 20.94 57.71 -41.51
N GLN A 13 20.07 57.02 -40.77
CA GLN A 13 19.71 57.41 -39.41
C GLN A 13 20.84 57.03 -38.44
N SER A 14 21.41 58.08 -37.85
CA SER A 14 22.32 58.06 -36.71
C SER A 14 21.74 57.21 -35.56
N LEU A 15 22.45 56.14 -35.22
CA LEU A 15 22.21 55.29 -34.05
C LEU A 15 22.49 56.08 -32.76
N ARG A 16 21.45 56.72 -32.21
CA ARG A 16 21.45 57.13 -30.80
C ARG A 16 21.30 55.89 -29.92
N ARG A 17 22.43 55.29 -29.54
CA ARG A 17 22.51 54.35 -28.41
C ARG A 17 22.01 55.08 -27.16
N LYS A 18 20.75 54.82 -26.76
CA LYS A 18 20.28 55.13 -25.41
C LYS A 18 21.16 54.33 -24.45
N GLN A 19 22.09 54.99 -23.76
CA GLN A 19 22.71 54.45 -22.57
C GLN A 19 21.60 54.26 -21.52
N GLN A 20 20.95 53.09 -21.55
CA GLN A 20 20.22 52.60 -20.39
C GLN A 20 21.28 52.39 -19.31
N ALA A 21 21.29 53.29 -18.32
CA ALA A 21 22.00 53.07 -17.08
C ALA A 21 21.45 51.78 -16.47
N ARG A 22 22.18 50.67 -16.65
CA ARG A 22 21.97 49.43 -15.91
C ARG A 22 22.27 49.74 -14.45
N ARG A 23 21.28 50.26 -13.71
CA ARG A 23 21.29 50.24 -12.24
C ARG A 23 21.37 48.78 -11.86
N ARG A 24 22.55 48.33 -11.44
CA ARG A 24 22.72 47.04 -10.78
C ARG A 24 21.82 47.09 -9.55
N LEU A 25 20.76 46.28 -9.54
CA LEU A 25 20.05 45.94 -8.31
C LEU A 25 21.11 45.31 -7.41
N ARG A 26 21.52 46.05 -6.38
CA ARG A 26 22.30 45.47 -5.30
C ARG A 26 21.24 44.82 -4.42
N ALA A 27 21.10 43.52 -4.54
CA ALA A 27 20.48 42.76 -3.46
C ALA A 27 21.37 42.97 -2.24
N GLU A 28 20.82 43.64 -1.23
CA GLU A 28 21.38 43.55 0.11
C GLU A 28 21.26 42.08 0.55
N CYS A 29 22.35 41.51 1.06
CA CYS A 29 22.28 40.17 1.62
C CYS A 29 21.22 40.20 2.72
N LEU A 30 20.24 39.30 2.67
CA LEU A 30 19.32 39.06 3.78
C LEU A 30 20.19 38.86 5.02
N GLU A 31 20.07 39.79 5.95
CA GLU A 31 20.64 39.63 7.28
C GLU A 31 19.97 38.40 7.91
N ASP A 32 20.77 37.46 8.42
CA ASP A 32 20.25 36.29 9.11
C ASP A 32 19.29 36.76 10.19
N ARG A 33 17.99 36.57 9.95
CA ARG A 33 16.99 36.72 11.00
C ARG A 33 17.33 35.67 12.03
N ARG A 34 17.96 36.11 13.12
CA ARG A 34 17.98 35.35 14.36
C ARG A 34 16.53 35.22 14.79
N LEU A 35 15.88 34.15 14.37
CA LEU A 35 14.63 33.70 14.96
C LEU A 35 14.90 33.55 16.47
N LEU A 36 13.95 34.01 17.28
CA LEU A 36 14.05 33.83 18.72
C LEU A 36 14.11 32.32 18.96
N ALA A 37 15.02 31.90 19.84
CA ALA A 37 15.06 30.51 20.27
C ALA A 37 13.71 30.13 20.89
N GLY A 38 13.16 28.98 20.49
CA GLY A 38 11.98 28.41 21.13
C GLY A 38 12.25 28.07 22.60
N VAL A 39 11.19 28.07 23.39
CA VAL A 39 11.21 27.71 24.81
C VAL A 39 10.22 26.59 25.06
N VAL A 40 10.70 25.51 25.68
CA VAL A 40 9.89 24.37 26.10
C VAL A 40 9.84 24.30 27.62
N ASN A 41 8.64 24.28 28.18
CA ASN A 41 8.41 24.05 29.58
C ASN A 41 8.37 22.55 29.88
N VAL A 42 9.28 22.10 30.73
CA VAL A 42 9.30 20.75 31.30
C VAL A 42 8.50 20.80 32.60
N ASP A 43 7.30 20.22 32.58
CA ASP A 43 6.38 20.19 33.72
C ASP A 43 6.37 18.80 34.36
N THR A 44 6.55 18.78 35.68
CA THR A 44 6.61 17.58 36.54
C THR A 44 5.67 17.72 37.73
N THR A 45 4.69 18.63 37.65
CA THR A 45 3.78 18.95 38.74
C THR A 45 2.73 17.87 38.99
N VAL A 46 2.40 17.09 37.96
CA VAL A 46 1.64 15.84 38.10
C VAL A 46 2.63 14.74 38.47
N VAL A 47 2.34 14.04 39.57
CA VAL A 47 3.24 12.99 40.07
C VAL A 47 3.21 11.82 39.10
N GLY A 48 4.38 11.41 38.62
CA GLY A 48 4.52 10.28 37.69
C GLY A 48 4.70 10.71 36.24
N ASP A 49 4.12 11.85 35.86
CA ASP A 49 4.11 12.31 34.46
C ASP A 49 5.23 13.28 34.14
N LEU A 50 5.66 13.26 32.88
CA LEU A 50 6.49 14.28 32.27
C LEU A 50 5.71 14.97 31.15
N THR A 51 5.46 16.27 31.27
CA THR A 51 4.83 17.05 30.20
C THR A 51 5.84 18.04 29.59
N LEU A 52 5.90 18.10 28.26
CA LEU A 52 6.73 19.01 27.49
C LEU A 52 5.82 19.97 26.71
N ASP A 53 5.74 21.22 27.15
CA ASP A 53 4.86 22.25 26.58
C ASP A 53 5.70 23.34 25.89
N GLY A 54 5.67 23.41 24.57
CA GLY A 54 6.45 24.34 23.76
C GLY A 54 5.76 25.67 23.50
N ASP A 55 6.52 26.63 22.95
CA ASP A 55 5.98 27.94 22.57
C ASP A 55 5.50 27.97 21.10
N VAL A 56 5.41 29.16 20.49
CA VAL A 56 4.95 29.32 19.09
C VAL A 56 6.10 29.33 18.07
N SER A 57 7.32 29.05 18.53
CA SER A 57 8.53 29.00 17.73
C SER A 57 8.93 27.55 17.55
N SER A 58 9.62 27.24 16.45
CA SER A 58 10.24 25.92 16.26
C SER A 58 11.13 25.52 17.43
N ASN A 59 10.78 24.42 18.06
CA ASN A 59 11.45 23.77 19.17
C ASN A 59 12.12 22.50 18.67
N ARG A 60 13.32 22.23 19.17
CA ARG A 60 13.99 20.96 18.96
C ARG A 60 14.43 20.40 20.29
N ILE A 61 13.88 19.25 20.66
CA ILE A 61 14.12 18.63 21.94
C ILE A 61 14.46 17.14 21.79
N ALA A 62 15.38 16.69 22.62
CA ALA A 62 15.73 15.28 22.76
C ALA A 62 15.52 14.84 24.20
N VAL A 63 14.90 13.67 24.39
CA VAL A 63 14.66 13.05 25.70
C VAL A 63 15.30 11.68 25.70
N HIS A 64 16.11 11.41 26.70
CA HIS A 64 16.77 10.11 26.85
C HIS A 64 16.50 9.54 28.24
N GLY A 65 16.16 8.26 28.30
CA GLY A 65 16.18 7.51 29.55
C GLY A 65 17.61 7.39 30.09
N THR A 66 17.74 7.23 31.41
CA THR A 66 19.04 6.90 32.03
C THR A 66 19.03 5.48 32.57
N ALA A 67 20.18 5.04 33.12
CA ALA A 67 20.25 3.76 33.81
C ALA A 67 19.44 3.70 35.12
N VAL A 68 18.84 4.81 35.56
CA VAL A 68 17.94 4.86 36.73
C VAL A 68 16.50 4.87 36.21
N PRO A 69 15.69 3.85 36.51
CA PRO A 69 14.29 3.82 36.10
C PRO A 69 13.54 5.08 36.54
N GLY A 70 12.75 5.63 35.60
CA GLY A 70 12.00 6.87 35.78
C GLY A 70 12.85 8.14 35.93
N GLN A 71 14.12 8.10 35.52
CA GLN A 71 14.95 9.28 35.36
C GLN A 71 15.19 9.54 33.87
N PHE A 72 14.98 10.79 33.46
CA PHE A 72 15.14 11.24 32.08
C PHE A 72 16.04 12.46 32.01
N VAL A 73 16.76 12.59 30.90
CA VAL A 73 17.47 13.81 30.52
C VAL A 73 16.74 14.45 29.35
N VAL A 74 16.20 15.65 29.58
CA VAL A 74 15.60 16.49 28.54
C VAL A 74 16.66 17.47 28.09
N GLN A 75 16.88 17.59 26.78
CA GLN A 75 17.86 18.47 26.18
C GLN A 75 17.21 19.36 25.12
N GLY A 76 17.41 20.67 25.25
CA GLY A 76 17.08 21.63 24.20
C GLY A 76 18.20 21.68 23.16
N GLU A 77 17.86 21.49 21.90
CA GLU A 77 18.79 21.52 20.77
C GLU A 77 18.55 22.73 19.87
N ASN A 78 19.51 23.02 18.98
CA ASN A 78 19.46 24.12 18.01
C ASN A 78 19.08 25.50 18.61
N GLY A 79 19.41 25.71 19.89
CA GLY A 79 19.12 26.96 20.59
C GLY A 79 17.85 26.93 21.44
N THR A 80 17.01 25.89 21.33
CA THR A 80 15.83 25.68 22.18
C THR A 80 16.23 25.70 23.66
N LEU A 81 15.50 26.46 24.46
CA LEU A 81 15.73 26.58 25.90
C LEU A 81 14.64 25.85 26.67
N LEU A 82 14.97 25.33 27.85
CA LEU A 82 14.04 24.61 28.71
C LEU A 82 13.70 25.43 29.95
N THR A 83 12.45 25.46 30.39
CA THR A 83 12.05 25.87 31.75
C THR A 83 11.58 24.66 32.55
N LEU A 84 11.56 24.78 33.88
CA LEU A 84 11.07 23.72 34.77
C LEU A 84 9.89 24.24 35.58
N ASP A 85 8.75 23.55 35.50
CA ASP A 85 7.50 23.84 36.24
C ASP A 85 7.06 25.32 36.14
N GLY A 86 7.15 25.92 34.94
CA GLY A 86 6.79 27.31 34.67
C GLY A 86 7.77 28.35 35.28
N GLY A 87 8.95 27.92 35.71
CA GLY A 87 9.98 28.78 36.27
C GLY A 87 10.59 29.76 35.25
N ALA A 88 11.04 30.93 35.72
CA ALA A 88 11.65 31.95 34.86
C ALA A 88 13.11 31.65 34.46
N GLN A 89 13.72 30.60 35.01
CA GLN A 89 15.09 30.20 34.70
C GLN A 89 15.08 29.25 33.49
N THR A 90 15.97 29.52 32.55
CA THR A 90 16.15 28.68 31.36
C THR A 90 17.38 27.76 31.50
N PHE A 91 17.29 26.57 30.93
CA PHE A 91 18.32 25.54 30.92
C PHE A 91 18.55 25.06 29.48
N ALA A 92 19.74 24.54 29.18
CA ALA A 92 19.97 23.83 27.92
C ALA A 92 19.68 22.32 28.07
N SER A 93 19.71 21.81 29.31
CA SER A 93 19.41 20.42 29.65
C SER A 93 18.93 20.33 31.09
N LEU A 94 17.99 19.43 31.35
CA LEU A 94 17.42 19.11 32.64
C LEU A 94 17.47 17.61 32.88
N THR A 95 17.80 17.20 34.12
CA THR A 95 17.63 15.81 34.55
C THR A 95 16.44 15.74 35.49
N ILE A 96 15.42 15.00 35.08
CA ILE A 96 14.16 14.84 35.80
C ILE A 96 14.12 13.43 36.39
N ASN A 97 13.51 13.29 37.57
CA ASN A 97 13.41 12.02 38.28
C ASN A 97 11.96 11.76 38.69
N GLY A 98 11.62 10.48 38.84
CA GLY A 98 10.32 10.06 39.35
C GLY A 98 9.22 10.09 38.30
N ILE A 99 9.59 9.99 37.02
CA ILE A 99 8.66 9.84 35.91
C ILE A 99 8.37 8.35 35.79
N THR A 100 7.22 7.90 36.28
CA THR A 100 6.84 6.48 36.34
C THR A 100 5.61 6.17 35.50
N ASP A 101 4.94 7.20 34.99
CA ASP A 101 3.63 7.09 34.37
C ASP A 101 3.77 7.60 32.91
N ASP A 102 3.05 8.65 32.51
CA ASP A 102 3.01 9.11 31.11
C ASP A 102 4.15 10.07 30.72
N ILE A 103 4.49 10.09 29.42
CA ILE A 103 5.17 11.23 28.78
C ILE A 103 4.21 11.89 27.81
N ILE A 104 3.98 13.19 28.00
CA ILE A 104 3.06 14.01 27.20
C ILE A 104 3.86 15.11 26.50
N VAL A 105 3.72 15.22 25.18
CA VAL A 105 4.46 16.15 24.34
C VAL A 105 3.49 17.03 23.55
N GLU A 106 3.54 18.33 23.80
CA GLU A 106 2.79 19.37 23.10
C GLU A 106 3.72 20.55 22.79
N LEU A 107 4.43 20.52 21.66
CA LEU A 107 5.45 21.54 21.37
C LEU A 107 4.90 22.87 20.84
N GLY A 108 3.59 22.95 20.67
CA GLY A 108 2.92 24.19 20.35
C GLY A 108 2.81 24.38 18.85
N ASN A 109 3.31 25.50 18.36
CA ASN A 109 3.29 25.83 16.93
C ASN A 109 4.74 26.02 16.45
N GLY A 110 4.91 26.00 15.13
CA GLY A 110 6.20 26.08 14.44
C GLY A 110 6.76 24.69 14.12
N ASP A 111 7.78 24.65 13.27
CA ASP A 111 8.34 23.37 12.80
C ASP A 111 9.12 22.68 13.93
N ASP A 112 8.45 21.83 14.72
CA ASP A 112 9.01 21.21 15.90
C ASP A 112 9.68 19.86 15.59
N ILE A 113 10.71 19.51 16.37
CA ILE A 113 11.37 18.21 16.29
C ILE A 113 11.48 17.62 17.69
N PHE A 114 10.82 16.49 17.90
CA PHE A 114 10.92 15.70 19.10
C PHE A 114 11.69 14.41 18.84
N THR A 115 12.68 14.11 19.68
CA THR A 115 13.38 12.82 19.66
C THR A 115 13.30 12.18 21.04
N LEU A 116 12.86 10.92 21.10
CA LEU A 116 12.86 10.10 22.30
C LEU A 116 13.78 8.89 22.09
N GLY A 117 14.67 8.67 23.05
CA GLY A 117 15.56 7.52 23.09
C GLY A 117 16.85 7.70 22.31
N ASP A 118 17.62 6.62 22.23
CA ASP A 118 18.88 6.54 21.50
C ASP A 118 19.23 5.09 21.14
N ASN A 119 20.24 4.92 20.29
CA ASN A 119 20.66 3.60 19.80
C ASN A 119 21.49 2.79 20.82
N SER A 120 21.57 3.22 22.08
CA SER A 120 22.47 2.64 23.08
C SER A 120 21.75 1.78 24.12
N ASN A 121 20.62 2.25 24.67
CA ASN A 121 19.80 1.50 25.63
C ASN A 121 18.32 1.85 25.45
N PRO A 122 17.40 0.90 25.70
CA PRO A 122 15.98 1.20 25.63
C PRO A 122 15.59 2.35 26.55
N THR A 123 14.84 3.32 26.04
CA THR A 123 14.19 4.33 26.89
C THR A 123 12.83 3.81 27.31
N GLU A 124 12.72 3.42 28.57
CA GLU A 124 11.51 2.84 29.16
C GLU A 124 10.54 3.93 29.65
N ILE A 125 9.31 3.91 29.15
CA ILE A 125 8.17 4.70 29.64
C ILE A 125 7.26 3.77 30.45
N GLY A 126 6.79 4.23 31.61
CA GLY A 126 6.00 3.39 32.51
C GLY A 126 4.58 3.12 32.01
N GLU A 127 3.91 4.16 31.51
CA GLU A 127 2.58 4.06 30.91
C GLU A 127 2.62 4.52 29.43
N ASN A 128 1.91 5.59 29.07
CA ASN A 128 1.69 5.99 27.68
C ASN A 128 2.72 7.02 27.19
N LEU A 129 2.94 7.03 25.87
CA LEU A 129 3.54 8.16 25.18
C LEU A 129 2.46 8.88 24.38
N ILE A 130 2.26 10.16 24.67
CA ILE A 130 1.22 10.99 24.05
C ILE A 130 1.89 12.18 23.36
N ILE A 131 1.71 12.32 22.05
CA ILE A 131 2.29 13.40 21.25
C ILE A 131 1.18 14.13 20.49
N THR A 132 1.17 15.46 20.56
CA THR A 132 0.25 16.31 19.78
C THR A 132 1.03 17.27 18.87
N ASN A 133 0.85 17.11 17.55
CA ASN A 133 1.44 17.94 16.51
C ASN A 133 0.47 19.05 16.06
N ARG A 134 0.99 20.23 15.68
CA ARG A 134 0.16 21.37 15.21
C ARG A 134 0.72 22.15 14.01
N ASP A 135 1.92 21.87 13.52
CA ASP A 135 2.50 22.45 12.29
C ASP A 135 3.44 21.42 11.59
N ASP A 136 4.53 21.86 10.95
CA ASP A 136 5.50 21.01 10.25
C ASP A 136 6.40 20.22 11.24
N ASP A 137 5.84 19.19 11.88
CA ASP A 137 6.46 18.51 13.01
C ASP A 137 7.13 17.18 12.65
N THR A 138 8.26 16.87 13.29
CA THR A 138 8.96 15.59 13.16
C THR A 138 9.14 14.90 14.51
N ASN A 139 8.67 13.67 14.61
CA ASN A 139 8.78 12.83 15.80
C ASN A 139 9.66 11.62 15.52
N ILE A 140 10.68 11.39 16.35
CA ILE A 140 11.65 10.31 16.18
C ILE A 140 11.73 9.51 17.48
N LEU A 141 11.27 8.26 17.45
CA LEU A 141 11.32 7.31 18.57
C LEU A 141 12.37 6.24 18.24
N LEU A 142 13.46 6.21 19.02
CA LEU A 142 14.58 5.30 18.79
C LEU A 142 14.76 4.39 20.00
N ASN A 143 14.52 3.09 19.80
CA ASN A 143 14.71 2.07 20.83
C ASN A 143 13.97 2.47 22.12
N VAL A 144 12.67 2.70 22.01
CA VAL A 144 11.78 3.08 23.12
C VAL A 144 10.98 1.85 23.54
N ASP A 145 10.77 1.66 24.84
CA ASP A 145 9.84 0.66 25.39
C ASP A 145 8.68 1.41 26.05
N VAL A 146 7.52 1.44 25.40
CA VAL A 146 6.30 2.10 25.90
C VAL A 146 5.46 1.07 26.65
N GLY A 147 5.34 1.23 27.96
CA GLY A 147 4.67 0.28 28.85
C GLY A 147 3.18 0.07 28.55
N GLU A 148 2.52 1.05 27.94
CA GLU A 148 1.12 1.00 27.55
C GLU A 148 0.92 1.43 26.07
N ASP A 149 0.08 2.43 25.80
CA ASP A 149 -0.26 2.88 24.43
C ASP A 149 0.69 3.99 23.93
N LEU A 150 0.92 4.03 22.61
CA LEU A 150 1.48 5.17 21.90
C LEU A 150 0.35 5.91 21.17
N LEU A 151 0.12 7.16 21.56
CA LEU A 151 -0.94 8.00 21.00
C LEU A 151 -0.31 9.23 20.34
N ILE A 152 -0.50 9.37 19.03
CA ILE A 152 -0.02 10.50 18.25
C ILE A 152 -1.22 11.13 17.57
N SER A 153 -1.42 12.42 17.81
CA SER A 153 -2.52 13.15 17.20
C SER A 153 -2.03 14.43 16.56
N ARG A 154 -2.71 14.84 15.51
CA ARG A 154 -2.44 16.08 14.80
C ARG A 154 -3.69 16.94 14.71
N THR A 155 -3.50 18.25 14.77
CA THR A 155 -4.62 19.20 14.87
C THR A 155 -4.74 20.18 13.70
N ASP A 156 -3.83 20.12 12.74
CA ASP A 156 -3.66 21.08 11.64
C ASP A 156 -3.49 20.38 10.26
N ILE A 157 -2.97 21.09 9.23
CA ILE A 157 -2.87 20.59 7.83
C ILE A 157 -1.45 20.65 7.21
N ALA A 158 -0.43 20.98 8.00
CA ALA A 158 0.97 21.04 7.55
C ALA A 158 1.55 19.65 7.21
N TYR A 159 2.85 19.53 6.93
CA TYR A 159 3.49 18.22 6.72
C TYR A 159 3.96 17.63 8.05
N SER A 160 3.73 16.34 8.31
CA SER A 160 4.27 15.71 9.53
C SER A 160 4.99 14.40 9.28
N GLU A 161 6.08 14.18 10.00
CA GLU A 161 6.87 12.95 9.92
C GLU A 161 6.96 12.26 11.28
N LEU A 162 6.75 10.94 11.28
CA LEU A 162 6.92 10.06 12.41
C LEU A 162 7.86 8.92 12.02
N GLN A 163 8.90 8.71 12.83
CA GLN A 163 9.81 7.59 12.74
C GLN A 163 9.79 6.80 14.06
N ILE A 164 9.55 5.50 14.00
CA ILE A 164 9.64 4.56 15.12
C ILE A 164 10.64 3.47 14.73
N GLU A 165 11.79 3.42 15.39
CA GLU A 165 12.86 2.47 15.06
C GLU A 165 13.22 1.62 16.28
N GLY A 166 13.26 0.30 16.10
CA GLY A 166 13.76 -0.64 17.11
C GLY A 166 13.00 -0.59 18.44
N SER A 167 11.74 -0.16 18.43
CA SER A 167 10.96 0.15 19.64
C SER A 167 9.98 -0.99 19.97
N ILE A 168 9.57 -1.06 21.23
CA ILE A 168 8.55 -1.99 21.73
C ILE A 168 7.40 -1.17 22.29
N ILE A 169 6.19 -1.41 21.79
CA ILE A 169 4.95 -0.80 22.29
C ILE A 169 4.10 -1.94 22.82
N ARG A 170 3.86 -1.97 24.13
CA ARG A 170 3.23 -3.10 24.82
C ARG A 170 1.73 -3.22 24.56
N HIS A 171 1.07 -2.12 24.21
CA HIS A 171 -0.33 -2.14 23.80
C HIS A 171 -0.51 -1.56 22.40
N ASN A 172 -1.36 -0.54 22.23
CA ASN A 172 -1.78 -0.07 20.93
C ASN A 172 -0.94 1.13 20.46
N VAL A 173 -0.86 1.28 19.15
CA VAL A 173 -0.38 2.48 18.47
C VAL A 173 -1.56 3.10 17.75
N ASP A 174 -1.91 4.34 18.12
CA ASP A 174 -2.95 5.14 17.47
C ASP A 174 -2.30 6.43 16.92
N ILE A 175 -2.35 6.59 15.60
CA ILE A 175 -1.78 7.72 14.88
C ILE A 175 -2.90 8.40 14.09
N ASP A 176 -3.34 9.56 14.55
CA ASP A 176 -4.25 10.46 13.83
C ASP A 176 -3.44 11.60 13.21
N ASN A 177 -3.13 11.47 11.92
CA ASN A 177 -2.35 12.41 11.16
C ASN A 177 -3.20 13.59 10.61
N ASN A 178 -4.54 13.52 10.71
CA ASN A 178 -5.46 14.51 10.15
C ASN A 178 -5.13 14.79 8.65
N ASN A 179 -5.61 15.90 8.07
CA ASN A 179 -5.31 16.26 6.68
C ASN A 179 -3.87 16.77 6.48
N GLY A 180 -3.43 16.83 5.23
CA GLY A 180 -2.10 17.25 4.80
C GLY A 180 -1.18 16.06 4.59
N ASP A 181 -0.13 16.25 3.79
CA ASP A 181 0.82 15.19 3.45
C ASP A 181 1.54 14.68 4.70
N THR A 182 1.59 13.37 4.90
CA THR A 182 2.27 12.77 6.07
C THR A 182 3.21 11.64 5.71
N LYS A 183 4.15 11.38 6.62
CA LYS A 183 5.04 10.22 6.54
C LYS A 183 5.14 9.51 7.89
N THR A 184 4.81 8.23 7.91
CA THR A 184 4.98 7.34 9.05
C THR A 184 5.90 6.19 8.66
N ASP A 185 7.01 6.02 9.39
CA ASP A 185 8.00 4.96 9.19
C ASP A 185 8.15 4.17 10.49
N ILE A 186 7.83 2.87 10.48
CA ILE A 186 7.95 1.97 11.63
C ILE A 186 8.87 0.82 11.22
N SER A 187 10.08 0.80 11.79
CA SER A 187 11.12 -0.15 11.40
C SER A 187 11.67 -0.96 12.58
N GLY A 188 11.86 -2.27 12.36
CA GLY A 188 12.48 -3.18 13.32
C GLY A 188 11.82 -3.20 14.71
N SER A 189 10.53 -2.90 14.79
CA SER A 189 9.81 -2.66 16.04
C SER A 189 8.86 -3.82 16.39
N GLU A 190 8.35 -3.83 17.62
CA GLU A 190 7.34 -4.76 18.11
C GLU A 190 6.15 -3.96 18.66
N ILE A 191 4.97 -4.17 18.09
CA ILE A 191 3.69 -3.65 18.58
C ILE A 191 2.89 -4.84 19.07
N GLU A 192 2.77 -4.98 20.38
CA GLU A 192 2.13 -6.13 21.02
C GLU A 192 0.60 -6.13 20.79
N GLY A 193 -0.02 -4.94 20.76
CA GLY A 193 -1.45 -4.72 20.48
C GLY A 193 -1.77 -4.37 19.02
N THR A 194 -2.64 -3.38 18.80
CA THR A 194 -3.06 -2.96 17.44
C THR A 194 -2.27 -1.78 16.91
N LEU A 195 -2.25 -1.61 15.58
CA LEU A 195 -1.79 -0.42 14.90
C LEU A 195 -2.96 0.22 14.15
N PHE A 196 -3.31 1.45 14.51
CA PHE A 196 -4.31 2.26 13.83
C PHE A 196 -3.65 3.53 13.30
N ILE A 197 -3.79 3.78 12.01
CA ILE A 197 -3.29 4.99 11.34
C ILE A 197 -4.44 5.61 10.55
N VAL A 198 -4.72 6.88 10.82
CA VAL A 198 -5.66 7.69 10.04
C VAL A 198 -4.91 8.85 9.43
N ASN A 199 -4.67 8.75 8.14
CA ASN A 199 -4.23 9.84 7.31
C ASN A 199 -5.49 10.49 6.68
N GLY A 200 -5.61 11.80 6.80
CA GLY A 200 -6.68 12.56 6.16
C GLY A 200 -6.41 12.73 4.67
N ASN A 201 -6.85 13.84 4.08
CA ASN A 201 -6.57 14.12 2.67
C ASN A 201 -5.13 14.61 2.51
N GLY A 202 -4.36 14.09 1.56
CA GLY A 202 -2.97 14.44 1.34
C GLY A 202 -2.24 13.40 0.48
N ASP A 203 -0.97 13.67 0.17
CA ASP A 203 -0.07 12.64 -0.34
C ASP A 203 0.63 11.96 0.87
N ASP A 204 0.16 10.77 1.24
CA ASP A 204 0.52 10.11 2.50
C ASP A 204 1.41 8.88 2.31
N VAL A 205 2.36 8.68 3.23
CA VAL A 205 3.30 7.56 3.17
C VAL A 205 3.31 6.81 4.50
N VAL A 206 2.99 5.52 4.46
CA VAL A 206 3.14 4.59 5.58
C VAL A 206 4.08 3.47 5.18
N VAL A 207 5.19 3.33 5.91
CA VAL A 207 6.18 2.26 5.72
C VAL A 207 6.30 1.47 7.00
N ILE A 208 6.05 0.17 6.92
CA ILE A 208 6.18 -0.79 8.01
C ILE A 208 7.24 -1.81 7.61
N ASP A 209 8.37 -1.75 8.30
CA ASP A 209 9.57 -2.45 7.92
C ASP A 209 10.04 -3.39 9.05
N ALA A 210 10.25 -4.68 8.73
CA ALA A 210 10.72 -5.70 9.68
C ALA A 210 10.06 -5.65 11.08
N THR A 211 8.78 -5.29 11.13
CA THR A 211 8.04 -5.01 12.37
C THR A 211 7.00 -6.08 12.63
N SER A 212 6.87 -6.51 13.89
CA SER A 212 5.82 -7.46 14.31
C SER A 212 4.67 -6.74 14.99
N ILE A 213 3.42 -7.07 14.62
CA ILE A 213 2.21 -6.41 15.14
C ILE A 213 1.15 -7.44 15.58
N GLY A 214 0.54 -7.25 16.76
CA GLY A 214 -0.64 -7.99 17.21
C GLY A 214 -0.38 -9.29 17.96
N ALA A 215 0.84 -9.52 18.43
CA ALA A 215 1.19 -10.76 19.10
C ALA A 215 0.28 -11.06 20.32
N GLU A 216 -0.17 -10.05 21.07
CA GLU A 216 -1.06 -10.25 22.22
C GLU A 216 -2.47 -10.72 21.85
N GLN A 217 -2.98 -10.27 20.70
CA GLN A 217 -4.35 -10.58 20.30
C GLN A 217 -4.47 -12.02 19.79
N PHE A 218 -3.42 -12.51 19.14
CA PHE A 218 -3.41 -13.82 18.48
C PHE A 218 -3.38 -15.02 19.45
N PHE A 219 -2.78 -14.87 20.64
CA PHE A 219 -2.58 -16.00 21.56
C PHE A 219 -3.63 -16.15 22.67
N ARG A 220 -4.69 -15.34 22.72
CA ARG A 220 -5.68 -15.41 23.81
C ARG A 220 -6.51 -16.71 23.74
N PRO A 221 -6.33 -17.68 24.67
CA PRO A 221 -7.06 -18.94 24.62
C PRO A 221 -8.49 -18.72 25.15
N GLY A 222 -9.50 -18.93 24.29
CA GLY A 222 -10.90 -19.04 24.73
C GLY A 222 -11.72 -17.74 24.76
N GLY A 223 -11.33 -16.71 24.03
CA GLY A 223 -12.20 -15.56 23.75
C GLY A 223 -12.31 -15.32 22.25
N PRO A 224 -13.48 -15.46 21.62
CA PRO A 224 -13.73 -14.78 20.37
C PRO A 224 -13.96 -13.31 20.72
N GLY A 225 -12.88 -12.51 20.71
CA GLY A 225 -13.02 -11.30 19.92
C GLY A 225 -13.26 -11.81 18.50
N SER A 226 -14.33 -11.36 17.87
CA SER A 226 -14.56 -11.69 16.46
C SER A 226 -13.25 -11.39 15.73
N PRO A 227 -12.64 -12.33 14.98
CA PRO A 227 -11.51 -12.02 14.09
C PRO A 227 -11.92 -11.12 12.91
N ALA A 228 -13.01 -10.38 13.10
CA ALA A 228 -13.49 -9.32 12.22
C ALA A 228 -12.77 -8.00 12.50
N ASP A 229 -12.15 -7.81 13.67
CA ASP A 229 -11.44 -6.56 13.93
C ASP A 229 -9.99 -6.71 13.46
N PRO A 230 -9.54 -5.89 12.50
CA PRO A 230 -8.17 -5.96 12.00
C PRO A 230 -7.17 -5.54 13.08
N VAL A 231 -6.01 -6.18 13.11
CA VAL A 231 -4.89 -5.81 14.01
C VAL A 231 -4.17 -4.57 13.49
N VAL A 232 -4.15 -4.40 12.17
CA VAL A 232 -3.65 -3.21 11.49
C VAL A 232 -4.79 -2.57 10.71
N SER A 233 -5.10 -1.32 10.97
CA SER A 233 -6.01 -0.55 10.14
C SER A 233 -5.37 0.77 9.74
N ILE A 234 -5.29 0.99 8.42
CA ILE A 234 -4.74 2.21 7.82
C ILE A 234 -5.84 2.82 6.96
N VAL A 235 -6.20 4.06 7.26
CA VAL A 235 -7.20 4.81 6.50
C VAL A 235 -6.49 6.03 5.92
N ASN A 236 -6.42 6.09 4.60
CA ASN A 236 -5.93 7.24 3.84
C ASN A 236 -7.13 7.98 3.26
N GLY A 237 -7.16 9.31 3.41
CA GLY A 237 -8.19 10.16 2.79
C GLY A 237 -7.94 10.34 1.29
N ASP A 238 -8.50 11.41 0.73
CA ASP A 238 -8.32 11.71 -0.70
C ASP A 238 -6.88 12.18 -0.99
N GLY A 239 -6.27 11.74 -2.10
CA GLY A 239 -4.89 12.09 -2.48
C GLY A 239 -3.98 10.87 -2.54
N SER A 240 -2.78 10.98 -3.10
CA SER A 240 -1.99 9.78 -3.43
C SER A 240 -1.35 9.16 -2.20
N SER A 241 -1.70 7.92 -1.88
CA SER A 241 -1.11 7.22 -0.74
C SER A 241 -0.12 6.12 -1.15
N LEU A 242 0.89 5.91 -0.32
CA LEU A 242 1.77 4.74 -0.37
C LEU A 242 1.71 4.03 0.99
N THR A 243 1.21 2.80 1.00
CA THR A 243 1.27 1.91 2.16
C THR A 243 2.16 0.71 1.83
N SER A 244 3.22 0.48 2.60
CA SER A 244 4.21 -0.55 2.30
C SER A 244 4.59 -1.39 3.52
N PHE A 245 4.60 -2.70 3.35
CA PHE A 245 5.11 -3.70 4.30
C PHE A 245 6.33 -4.39 3.68
N THR A 246 7.53 -4.08 4.15
CA THR A 246 8.80 -4.54 3.56
C THR A 246 9.75 -5.15 4.59
N SER A 247 10.74 -5.93 4.16
CA SER A 247 11.80 -6.40 5.05
C SER A 247 13.01 -5.44 5.04
N ALA A 248 13.69 -5.28 6.20
CA ALA A 248 14.60 -4.15 6.48
C ALA A 248 15.92 -4.11 5.72
N ASN A 249 16.05 -4.94 4.69
CA ASN A 249 17.22 -4.97 3.84
C ASN A 249 16.85 -5.33 2.40
N ASP A 250 15.75 -4.78 1.88
CA ASP A 250 15.59 -4.68 0.44
C ASP A 250 16.21 -3.37 -0.07
N PRO A 251 17.50 -3.36 -0.47
CA PRO A 251 18.11 -2.19 -1.10
C PRO A 251 17.61 -1.97 -2.54
N ASP A 252 16.61 -2.71 -3.02
CA ASP A 252 16.25 -2.67 -4.44
C ASP A 252 14.74 -2.88 -4.68
N THR A 253 13.97 -1.79 -4.56
CA THR A 253 12.63 -1.64 -5.19
C THR A 253 12.60 -1.92 -6.71
N THR A 254 13.73 -2.29 -7.34
CA THR A 254 13.82 -2.62 -8.77
C THR A 254 14.52 -3.95 -9.11
N GLY A 255 14.86 -4.81 -8.14
CA GLY A 255 15.73 -5.96 -8.46
C GLY A 255 15.87 -7.06 -7.42
N PHE A 256 15.12 -8.14 -7.65
CA PHE A 256 15.29 -9.50 -7.14
C PHE A 256 16.68 -9.87 -6.57
N LEU A 257 16.68 -10.47 -5.35
CA LEU A 257 17.68 -11.32 -4.62
C LEU A 257 18.19 -10.70 -3.28
N PRO A 258 18.62 -11.45 -2.22
CA PRO A 258 18.71 -12.92 -1.99
C PRO A 258 18.12 -13.46 -0.64
N THR A 259 18.07 -14.79 -0.53
CA THR A 259 17.49 -15.65 0.54
C THR A 259 18.21 -15.63 1.93
N GLY A 260 18.43 -14.47 2.52
CA GLY A 260 18.73 -14.40 3.96
C GLY A 260 17.47 -14.62 4.80
N THR A 261 17.56 -15.18 6.01
CA THR A 261 16.47 -15.13 6.99
C THR A 261 16.34 -13.69 7.49
N LEU A 262 15.80 -12.81 6.66
CA LEU A 262 15.52 -11.43 7.00
C LEU A 262 14.34 -11.40 7.97
N ALA A 263 14.33 -10.43 8.88
CA ALA A 263 13.16 -10.17 9.70
C ALA A 263 12.07 -9.61 8.78
N ARG A 264 11.08 -10.45 8.50
CA ARG A 264 9.91 -10.11 7.70
C ARG A 264 8.92 -9.37 8.60
N PRO A 265 8.21 -8.34 8.11
CA PRO A 265 7.02 -7.86 8.80
C PRO A 265 6.10 -9.04 9.09
N THR A 266 5.67 -9.18 10.34
CA THR A 266 4.81 -10.28 10.76
C THR A 266 3.57 -9.72 11.44
N ILE A 267 2.42 -9.86 10.80
CA ILE A 267 1.15 -9.36 11.31
C ILE A 267 0.33 -10.54 11.84
N PHE A 268 0.14 -10.58 13.15
CA PHE A 268 -0.56 -11.65 13.86
C PHE A 268 -2.09 -11.45 13.87
N GLY A 269 -2.66 -11.06 12.74
CA GLY A 269 -4.09 -10.81 12.58
C GLY A 269 -4.43 -10.29 11.18
N GLY A 270 -5.65 -9.77 11.03
CA GLY A 270 -6.09 -9.17 9.78
C GLY A 270 -5.53 -7.76 9.57
N ILE A 271 -5.50 -7.33 8.32
CA ILE A 271 -5.14 -5.98 7.89
C ILE A 271 -6.33 -5.40 7.13
N ASN A 272 -6.68 -4.15 7.43
CA ASN A 272 -7.63 -3.37 6.65
C ASN A 272 -6.96 -2.07 6.17
N ILE A 273 -6.92 -1.85 4.86
CA ILE A 273 -6.40 -0.62 4.26
C ILE A 273 -7.53 0.02 3.46
N VAL A 274 -7.81 1.29 3.73
CA VAL A 274 -8.83 2.06 3.01
C VAL A 274 -8.15 3.28 2.40
N ASN A 275 -8.26 3.46 1.08
CA ASN A 275 -7.69 4.59 0.36
C ASN A 275 -8.81 5.42 -0.28
N GLY A 276 -8.81 6.75 -0.04
CA GLY A 276 -9.85 7.67 -0.50
C GLY A 276 -9.82 7.95 -2.01
N ASP A 277 -10.63 8.92 -2.45
CA ASP A 277 -10.76 9.23 -3.88
C ASP A 277 -9.52 9.97 -4.42
N GLN A 278 -9.10 9.66 -5.65
CA GLN A 278 -8.12 10.44 -6.41
C GLN A 278 -8.81 11.52 -7.27
N LEU A 279 -8.89 12.76 -6.77
CA LEU A 279 -9.49 13.88 -7.50
C LEU A 279 -8.47 14.66 -8.38
N PRO A 280 -8.74 14.93 -9.68
CA PRO A 280 -9.42 14.12 -10.69
C PRO A 280 -8.43 13.28 -11.53
N PRO A 281 -8.90 12.26 -12.26
CA PRO A 281 -8.09 11.38 -13.13
C PRO A 281 -7.41 12.19 -14.25
N GLY A 282 -6.24 12.72 -13.93
CA GLY A 282 -5.51 13.69 -14.74
C GLY A 282 -4.40 13.03 -15.54
N LEU A 283 -4.77 12.54 -16.73
CA LEU A 283 -3.89 12.04 -17.80
C LEU A 283 -3.18 10.71 -17.49
N ILE A 284 -3.87 9.61 -17.76
CA ILE A 284 -3.27 8.29 -18.02
C ILE A 284 -2.23 8.42 -19.14
N VAL A 285 -1.01 8.02 -18.86
CA VAL A 285 -0.07 7.61 -19.91
C VAL A 285 -0.56 6.25 -20.38
N ALA A 286 -0.96 6.18 -21.66
CA ALA A 286 -1.64 5.05 -22.29
C ALA A 286 -1.21 3.65 -21.79
N PRO A 287 -2.16 2.69 -21.71
CA PRO A 287 -1.88 1.34 -21.23
C PRO A 287 -0.72 0.70 -21.99
N PRO A 288 0.11 -0.13 -21.32
CA PRO A 288 1.14 -0.88 -22.00
C PRO A 288 0.49 -1.80 -23.04
N THR A 289 0.70 -1.51 -24.32
CA THR A 289 0.34 -2.45 -25.39
C THR A 289 0.96 -3.81 -25.11
N ALA A 290 0.15 -4.87 -25.14
CA ALA A 290 0.56 -6.27 -25.04
C ALA A 290 1.84 -6.52 -25.87
N GLY A 291 3.01 -6.55 -25.21
CA GLY A 291 4.29 -6.52 -25.91
C GLY A 291 5.54 -6.09 -25.14
N GLY A 292 5.48 -5.86 -23.83
CA GLY A 292 6.69 -5.90 -22.97
C GLY A 292 7.54 -4.63 -22.91
N ALA A 293 6.92 -3.44 -22.90
CA ALA A 293 7.60 -2.23 -22.42
C ALA A 293 6.95 -1.76 -21.13
N THR A 294 7.63 -1.94 -20.00
CA THR A 294 7.28 -1.29 -18.74
C THR A 294 7.27 0.23 -18.94
N PRO A 295 6.16 0.93 -18.67
CA PRO A 295 6.15 2.39 -18.69
C PRO A 295 7.10 2.88 -17.59
N THR A 296 8.14 3.63 -17.97
CA THR A 296 9.18 4.11 -17.05
C THR A 296 8.84 5.45 -16.39
N SER A 297 7.57 5.86 -16.43
CA SER A 297 7.09 7.07 -15.75
C SER A 297 5.58 7.02 -15.52
N LEU A 298 5.17 6.44 -14.40
CA LEU A 298 3.87 6.72 -13.79
C LEU A 298 4.02 8.05 -13.03
N SER A 299 3.45 9.14 -13.55
CA SER A 299 3.29 10.40 -12.81
C SER A 299 1.81 10.74 -12.65
N VAL A 300 0.99 9.71 -12.51
CA VAL A 300 -0.41 9.86 -12.13
C VAL A 300 -0.46 9.69 -10.62
N ALA A 301 -1.38 10.41 -9.98
CA ALA A 301 -1.75 10.15 -8.60
C ALA A 301 -2.23 8.70 -8.51
N VAL A 302 -1.57 7.87 -7.70
CA VAL A 302 -1.84 6.43 -7.57
C VAL A 302 -1.79 6.08 -6.09
N ASP A 303 -2.82 5.37 -5.62
CA ASP A 303 -2.75 4.67 -4.34
C ASP A 303 -1.99 3.36 -4.51
N ILE A 304 -0.89 3.23 -3.79
CA ILE A 304 0.02 2.09 -3.91
C ILE A 304 0.03 1.32 -2.59
N VAL A 305 -0.32 0.04 -2.66
CA VAL A 305 -0.19 -0.88 -1.54
C VAL A 305 0.83 -1.97 -1.87
N VAL A 306 1.89 -2.09 -1.08
CA VAL A 306 2.99 -3.03 -1.31
C VAL A 306 3.16 -3.98 -0.14
N PHE A 307 3.18 -5.27 -0.43
CA PHE A 307 3.63 -6.34 0.46
C PHE A 307 4.84 -7.01 -0.19
N ASN A 308 6.01 -6.85 0.40
CA ASN A 308 7.24 -7.45 -0.10
C ASN A 308 7.95 -8.19 1.04
N GLN A 309 7.99 -9.52 0.92
CA GLN A 309 8.47 -10.40 1.97
C GLN A 309 7.72 -10.22 3.30
N ALA A 310 6.40 -10.03 3.26
CA ALA A 310 5.57 -9.91 4.45
C ALA A 310 4.89 -11.23 4.82
N ASP A 311 4.67 -11.46 6.11
CA ASP A 311 3.87 -12.56 6.66
C ASP A 311 2.62 -11.98 7.34
N VAL A 312 1.45 -12.18 6.73
CA VAL A 312 0.15 -11.79 7.27
C VAL A 312 -0.60 -13.06 7.64
N LEU A 313 -0.86 -13.24 8.93
CA LEU A 313 -1.50 -14.44 9.43
C LEU A 313 -3.02 -14.42 9.21
N GLY A 314 -3.65 -13.25 9.24
CA GLY A 314 -5.09 -13.06 9.01
C GLY A 314 -5.44 -12.71 7.56
N HIS A 315 -6.64 -12.14 7.37
CA HIS A 315 -7.11 -11.60 6.10
C HIS A 315 -6.42 -10.28 5.76
N LEU A 316 -6.42 -9.92 4.48
CA LEU A 316 -5.99 -8.64 3.97
C LEU A 316 -7.14 -8.05 3.18
N ASP A 317 -7.73 -6.97 3.69
CA ASP A 317 -8.79 -6.23 3.02
C ASP A 317 -8.22 -4.88 2.56
N ILE A 318 -8.38 -4.57 1.28
CA ILE A 318 -7.97 -3.31 0.66
C ILE A 318 -9.19 -2.71 -0.04
N GLU A 319 -9.66 -1.57 0.44
CA GLU A 319 -10.70 -0.77 -0.21
C GLU A 319 -10.05 0.46 -0.85
N ASN A 320 -9.94 0.44 -2.16
CA ASN A 320 -9.55 1.57 -2.96
C ASN A 320 -10.81 2.24 -3.54
N PHE A 321 -10.97 3.54 -3.33
CA PHE A 321 -12.09 4.26 -3.93
C PHE A 321 -11.76 4.69 -5.38
N ASP A 322 -12.42 5.71 -5.93
CA ASP A 322 -12.23 6.11 -7.32
C ASP A 322 -10.80 6.60 -7.56
N GLY A 323 -10.13 6.15 -8.62
CA GLY A 323 -8.74 6.53 -8.89
C GLY A 323 -7.91 5.44 -9.53
N HIS A 324 -6.65 5.75 -9.86
CA HIS A 324 -5.71 4.71 -10.27
C HIS A 324 -5.11 4.06 -9.04
N THR A 325 -5.10 2.73 -9.01
CA THR A 325 -4.57 1.98 -7.86
C THR A 325 -3.56 0.93 -8.31
N GLU A 326 -2.61 0.63 -7.43
CA GLU A 326 -1.63 -0.43 -7.64
C GLU A 326 -1.46 -1.22 -6.34
N THR A 327 -1.76 -2.52 -6.39
CA THR A 327 -1.47 -3.45 -5.29
C THR A 327 -0.43 -4.48 -5.73
N VAL A 328 0.64 -4.61 -4.95
CA VAL A 328 1.78 -5.47 -5.25
C VAL A 328 2.05 -6.42 -4.08
N ILE A 329 2.00 -7.73 -4.33
CA ILE A 329 2.27 -8.78 -3.35
C ILE A 329 3.40 -9.68 -3.86
N VAL A 330 4.61 -9.52 -3.30
CA VAL A 330 5.82 -10.23 -3.75
C VAL A 330 6.47 -10.98 -2.60
N ASP A 331 6.87 -12.24 -2.85
CA ASP A 331 7.55 -13.11 -1.89
C ASP A 331 6.85 -13.15 -0.51
N SER A 332 5.52 -13.04 -0.48
CA SER A 332 4.72 -12.81 0.74
C SER A 332 3.79 -13.98 1.03
N ASN A 333 3.44 -14.18 2.31
CA ASN A 333 2.45 -15.18 2.72
C ASN A 333 1.28 -14.49 3.41
N ILE A 334 0.07 -14.62 2.87
CA ILE A 334 -1.15 -14.00 3.38
C ILE A 334 -2.18 -15.08 3.73
N GLY A 335 -2.89 -14.89 4.85
CA GLY A 335 -3.90 -15.83 5.33
C GLY A 335 -3.35 -17.14 5.88
N THR A 336 -2.13 -17.16 6.42
CA THR A 336 -1.51 -18.44 6.83
C THR A 336 -1.99 -19.00 8.17
N ASP A 337 -2.74 -18.23 8.99
CA ASP A 337 -3.23 -18.76 10.26
C ASP A 337 -4.39 -19.71 10.05
N THR A 338 -4.10 -20.94 10.45
CA THR A 338 -5.04 -22.03 10.45
C THR A 338 -6.32 -21.85 11.28
N LYS A 339 -6.32 -20.96 12.28
CA LYS A 339 -7.43 -20.75 13.23
C LYS A 339 -8.35 -19.60 12.82
N ALA A 340 -7.88 -18.62 12.06
CA ALA A 340 -8.65 -17.45 11.65
C ALA A 340 -9.93 -17.81 10.85
N ARG A 341 -9.89 -18.87 10.05
CA ARG A 341 -11.01 -19.30 9.18
C ARG A 341 -12.29 -19.68 9.90
N ASP A 342 -12.23 -20.22 11.14
CA ASP A 342 -13.42 -20.75 11.83
C ASP A 342 -14.40 -19.65 12.29
N THR A 343 -14.07 -18.39 12.06
CA THR A 343 -14.69 -17.27 12.77
C THR A 343 -14.92 -16.02 11.92
N VAL A 344 -14.33 -15.92 10.72
CA VAL A 344 -14.64 -14.85 9.77
C VAL A 344 -15.88 -15.29 8.96
N VAL A 345 -17.03 -14.70 9.29
CA VAL A 345 -18.20 -14.74 8.40
C VAL A 345 -18.04 -13.56 7.45
N PRO A 346 -17.75 -13.80 6.17
CA PRO A 346 -17.53 -12.74 5.20
C PRO A 346 -18.76 -11.84 5.09
N VAL A 347 -18.53 -10.53 4.99
CA VAL A 347 -19.57 -9.50 5.03
C VAL A 347 -20.52 -9.61 3.81
N ASN A 348 -20.07 -10.27 2.74
CA ASN A 348 -20.84 -10.51 1.51
C ASN A 348 -21.27 -11.98 1.28
N GLY A 349 -21.14 -12.86 2.27
CA GLY A 349 -21.75 -14.20 2.23
C GLY A 349 -21.06 -15.26 1.34
N GLY A 350 -19.87 -14.98 0.80
CA GLY A 350 -18.98 -15.98 0.18
C GLY A 350 -17.76 -16.21 1.05
N TYR A 351 -17.48 -17.47 1.45
CA TYR A 351 -16.42 -17.90 2.37
C TYR A 351 -15.12 -17.08 2.22
N GLY A 352 -14.64 -16.50 3.33
CA GLY A 352 -13.70 -15.37 3.32
C GLY A 352 -12.36 -15.66 2.64
N ASP A 353 -12.06 -14.84 1.64
CA ASP A 353 -10.79 -14.82 0.92
C ASP A 353 -9.63 -14.41 1.86
N ALA A 354 -8.39 -14.80 1.52
CA ALA A 354 -7.23 -14.33 2.27
C ALA A 354 -6.92 -12.88 1.92
N VAL A 355 -7.25 -12.49 0.69
CA VAL A 355 -7.03 -11.16 0.13
C VAL A 355 -8.32 -10.72 -0.55
N GLU A 356 -8.91 -9.62 -0.09
CA GLU A 356 -10.02 -8.93 -0.75
C GLU A 356 -9.54 -7.54 -1.17
N ILE A 357 -9.68 -7.23 -2.46
CA ILE A 357 -9.37 -5.91 -3.02
C ILE A 357 -10.61 -5.41 -3.75
N ALA A 358 -11.19 -4.33 -3.24
CA ALA A 358 -12.30 -3.63 -3.87
C ALA A 358 -11.80 -2.28 -4.36
N ASN A 359 -11.82 -2.07 -5.67
CA ASN A 359 -11.47 -0.82 -6.31
C ASN A 359 -12.73 -0.08 -6.80
N GLY A 360 -12.65 1.25 -6.82
CA GLY A 360 -13.65 2.14 -7.39
C GLY A 360 -13.49 2.32 -8.89
N ASP A 361 -13.97 3.43 -9.44
CA ASP A 361 -13.79 3.73 -10.86
C ASP A 361 -12.33 4.17 -11.15
N GLY A 362 -11.62 3.44 -12.00
CA GLY A 362 -10.28 3.82 -12.44
C GLY A 362 -9.53 2.67 -13.10
N PHE A 363 -8.26 2.90 -13.47
CA PHE A 363 -7.41 1.81 -13.94
C PHE A 363 -6.67 1.22 -12.74
N ASP A 364 -6.91 -0.06 -12.48
CA ASP A 364 -6.38 -0.78 -11.33
C ASP A 364 -5.35 -1.83 -11.76
N LEU A 365 -4.26 -1.92 -10.99
CA LEU A 365 -3.18 -2.87 -11.22
C LEU A 365 -3.01 -3.78 -10.01
N PHE A 366 -3.18 -5.09 -10.20
CA PHE A 366 -2.79 -6.11 -9.22
C PHE A 366 -1.61 -6.93 -9.74
N LEU A 367 -0.56 -7.01 -8.93
CA LEU A 367 0.63 -7.82 -9.20
C LEU A 367 0.86 -8.78 -8.04
N SER A 368 0.96 -10.08 -8.34
CA SER A 368 1.41 -11.08 -7.37
C SER A 368 2.56 -11.91 -7.92
N GLN A 369 3.61 -12.08 -7.12
CA GLN A 369 4.75 -12.92 -7.49
C GLN A 369 5.29 -13.73 -6.32
N ASN A 370 5.59 -15.02 -6.54
CA ASN A 370 6.21 -15.91 -5.55
C ASN A 370 5.50 -15.89 -4.19
N SER A 371 4.18 -15.70 -4.19
CA SER A 371 3.42 -15.44 -2.97
C SER A 371 2.41 -16.55 -2.73
N THR A 372 2.00 -16.69 -1.46
CA THR A 372 0.96 -17.62 -1.05
C THR A 372 -0.22 -16.86 -0.48
N MET A 373 -1.42 -17.11 -1.00
CA MET A 373 -2.69 -16.56 -0.53
C MET A 373 -3.63 -17.72 -0.18
N GLN A 374 -3.55 -18.19 1.07
CA GLN A 374 -4.03 -19.54 1.43
C GLN A 374 -5.55 -19.71 1.37
N TYR A 375 -6.33 -18.63 1.52
CA TYR A 375 -7.80 -18.68 1.56
C TYR A 375 -8.48 -18.15 0.30
N GLY A 376 -7.71 -17.72 -0.69
CA GLY A 376 -8.25 -17.18 -1.93
C GLY A 376 -7.93 -15.71 -2.13
N LEU A 377 -8.31 -15.22 -3.31
CA LEU A 377 -8.11 -13.86 -3.79
C LEU A 377 -9.43 -13.38 -4.41
N SER A 378 -9.96 -12.28 -3.89
CA SER A 378 -11.10 -11.57 -4.50
C SER A 378 -10.64 -10.20 -4.98
N LEU A 379 -10.83 -9.92 -6.27
CA LEU A 379 -10.54 -8.65 -6.93
C LEU A 379 -11.83 -8.12 -7.56
N ASN A 380 -12.21 -6.90 -7.21
CA ASN A 380 -13.39 -6.24 -7.76
C ASN A 380 -13.02 -4.84 -8.25
N ASN A 381 -12.97 -4.63 -9.56
CA ASN A 381 -12.53 -3.39 -10.19
C ASN A 381 -13.66 -2.39 -10.46
N GLY A 382 -14.75 -2.47 -9.68
CA GLY A 382 -15.82 -1.49 -9.72
C GLY A 382 -16.74 -1.63 -10.94
N THR A 383 -17.23 -0.49 -11.44
CA THR A 383 -18.15 -0.42 -12.60
C THR A 383 -17.71 0.64 -13.61
N GLY A 384 -16.42 0.97 -13.59
CA GLY A 384 -15.79 1.97 -14.45
C GLY A 384 -15.75 1.54 -15.92
N SER A 385 -15.01 2.29 -16.73
CA SER A 385 -14.75 1.95 -18.13
C SER A 385 -13.27 2.13 -18.49
N TRP A 386 -12.39 1.94 -17.51
CA TRP A 386 -10.97 2.24 -17.64
C TRP A 386 -10.14 0.98 -17.90
N GLY A 387 -10.68 -0.19 -17.55
CA GLY A 387 -9.99 -1.46 -17.61
C GLY A 387 -9.09 -1.66 -16.40
N SER A 388 -8.58 -2.86 -16.26
CA SER A 388 -7.68 -3.25 -15.19
C SER A 388 -6.59 -4.20 -15.69
N GLN A 389 -5.56 -4.38 -14.89
CA GLN A 389 -4.53 -5.37 -15.16
C GLN A 389 -4.22 -6.20 -13.92
N THR A 390 -4.34 -7.52 -14.05
CA THR A 390 -3.98 -8.51 -13.04
C THR A 390 -2.87 -9.41 -13.59
N ASP A 391 -1.77 -9.54 -12.86
CA ASP A 391 -0.64 -10.42 -13.22
C ASP A 391 -0.20 -11.25 -12.02
N ILE A 392 -0.40 -12.57 -12.11
CA ILE A 392 -0.08 -13.54 -11.06
C ILE A 392 1.04 -14.45 -11.59
N ARG A 393 2.17 -14.48 -10.89
CA ARG A 393 3.36 -15.23 -11.30
C ARG A 393 3.88 -16.12 -10.19
N ASP A 394 4.17 -17.38 -10.50
CA ASP A 394 4.83 -18.31 -9.57
C ASP A 394 4.16 -18.33 -8.17
N SER A 395 2.82 -18.23 -8.09
CA SER A 395 2.09 -18.02 -6.83
C SER A 395 1.07 -19.12 -6.54
N GLU A 396 0.86 -19.40 -5.25
CA GLU A 396 -0.11 -20.37 -4.75
C GLU A 396 -1.31 -19.65 -4.17
N ILE A 397 -2.50 -19.87 -4.75
CA ILE A 397 -3.75 -19.26 -4.28
C ILE A 397 -4.76 -20.36 -3.98
N GLY A 398 -5.36 -20.29 -2.79
CA GLY A 398 -6.11 -21.42 -2.21
C GLY A 398 -5.15 -22.42 -1.56
N GLY A 399 -5.51 -23.70 -1.52
CA GLY A 399 -4.54 -24.77 -1.16
C GLY A 399 -4.86 -25.51 0.13
N ARG A 400 -5.80 -25.00 0.93
CA ARG A 400 -6.03 -25.58 2.24
C ARG A 400 -7.19 -26.58 2.20
N ASP A 401 -6.82 -27.87 2.17
CA ASP A 401 -7.69 -29.05 2.32
C ASP A 401 -8.78 -28.81 3.39
N THR A 402 -9.94 -28.33 2.94
CA THR A 402 -11.01 -27.81 3.81
C THR A 402 -11.77 -28.92 4.51
N GLY A 403 -11.40 -30.19 4.29
CA GLY A 403 -12.04 -31.32 4.92
C GLY A 403 -13.55 -31.31 4.71
N SER A 404 -14.00 -31.67 3.50
CA SER A 404 -15.38 -32.10 3.22
C SER A 404 -16.46 -31.03 3.00
N LEU A 405 -16.18 -29.73 2.92
CA LEU A 405 -17.24 -28.73 2.68
C LEU A 405 -16.86 -27.74 1.59
N GLY A 406 -17.44 -27.94 0.39
CA GLY A 406 -17.63 -26.88 -0.61
C GLY A 406 -16.40 -26.57 -1.45
N VAL A 407 -16.65 -26.35 -2.74
CA VAL A 407 -15.73 -25.71 -3.68
C VAL A 407 -15.64 -24.24 -3.29
N ASP A 408 -14.66 -23.89 -2.46
CA ASP A 408 -14.34 -22.49 -2.21
C ASP A 408 -13.69 -21.93 -3.48
N ALA A 409 -14.07 -20.71 -3.88
CA ALA A 409 -13.39 -20.02 -4.95
C ALA A 409 -11.96 -19.71 -4.46
N SER A 410 -10.95 -20.10 -5.24
CA SER A 410 -9.58 -19.69 -4.99
C SER A 410 -9.33 -18.30 -5.57
N ILE A 411 -10.01 -17.96 -6.68
CA ILE A 411 -9.96 -16.63 -7.26
C ILE A 411 -11.36 -16.18 -7.65
N ILE A 412 -11.73 -14.98 -7.24
CA ILE A 412 -12.87 -14.22 -7.76
C ILE A 412 -12.32 -12.95 -8.39
N PHE A 413 -12.64 -12.71 -9.65
CA PHE A 413 -12.29 -11.49 -10.35
C PHE A 413 -13.55 -10.91 -10.97
N ILE A 414 -13.76 -9.61 -10.75
CA ILE A 414 -14.82 -8.82 -11.36
C ILE A 414 -14.16 -7.63 -12.05
N GLY A 415 -14.19 -7.65 -13.38
CA GLY A 415 -13.74 -6.57 -14.27
C GLY A 415 -14.77 -5.44 -14.41
N ASP A 416 -14.36 -4.36 -15.07
CA ASP A 416 -15.20 -3.19 -15.35
C ASP A 416 -15.63 -3.15 -16.83
N ASP A 417 -16.24 -2.05 -17.30
CA ASP A 417 -16.63 -1.86 -18.72
C ASP A 417 -15.47 -1.31 -19.59
N GLY A 418 -14.22 -1.51 -19.19
CA GLY A 418 -13.02 -1.18 -19.95
C GLY A 418 -12.25 -2.42 -20.40
N ASP A 419 -11.07 -2.23 -21.00
CA ASP A 419 -10.25 -3.35 -21.47
C ASP A 419 -9.52 -4.00 -20.28
N ASP A 420 -9.98 -5.17 -19.84
CA ASP A 420 -9.39 -5.88 -18.71
C ASP A 420 -8.38 -6.96 -19.14
N VAL A 421 -7.29 -7.06 -18.38
CA VAL A 421 -6.25 -8.06 -18.62
C VAL A 421 -6.03 -8.91 -17.38
N PHE A 422 -6.25 -10.22 -17.49
CA PHE A 422 -5.98 -11.20 -16.44
C PHE A 422 -4.91 -12.21 -16.90
N ASN A 423 -3.71 -12.10 -16.35
CA ASN A 423 -2.59 -12.97 -16.69
C ASN A 423 -2.17 -13.84 -15.51
N VAL A 424 -2.00 -15.12 -15.78
CA VAL A 424 -1.27 -16.05 -14.92
C VAL A 424 -0.09 -16.61 -15.69
N SER A 425 1.09 -16.58 -15.07
CA SER A 425 2.25 -17.28 -15.60
C SER A 425 3.06 -18.03 -14.53
N ASP A 426 3.89 -18.95 -14.99
CA ASP A 426 4.89 -19.66 -14.19
C ASP A 426 6.26 -19.52 -14.87
N SER A 427 7.33 -19.41 -14.10
CA SER A 427 8.70 -19.39 -14.60
C SER A 427 9.54 -20.60 -14.15
N ALA A 428 9.27 -21.15 -12.96
CA ALA A 428 10.01 -22.29 -12.40
C ALA A 428 9.31 -23.05 -11.26
N GLY A 429 8.41 -22.39 -10.51
CA GLY A 429 7.83 -22.91 -9.26
C GLY A 429 6.47 -23.58 -9.42
N GLY A 430 5.76 -23.25 -10.49
CA GLY A 430 4.34 -23.54 -10.69
C GLY A 430 3.46 -22.54 -9.97
N SER A 431 2.50 -21.97 -10.70
CA SER A 431 1.33 -21.34 -10.08
C SER A 431 0.27 -22.40 -9.86
N THR A 432 -0.29 -22.49 -8.65
CA THR A 432 -1.30 -23.49 -8.30
C THR A 432 -2.54 -22.83 -7.73
N PHE A 433 -3.71 -23.21 -8.26
CA PHE A 433 -5.01 -22.72 -7.83
C PHE A 433 -5.86 -23.88 -7.32
N ASP A 434 -5.87 -24.06 -6.01
CA ASP A 434 -6.68 -25.09 -5.36
C ASP A 434 -8.03 -24.48 -4.95
N GLY A 435 -8.97 -24.53 -5.89
CA GLY A 435 -10.31 -23.97 -5.79
C GLY A 435 -10.90 -23.56 -7.15
N MET A 436 -12.03 -22.87 -7.13
CA MET A 436 -12.64 -22.31 -8.34
C MET A 436 -11.99 -20.97 -8.72
N VAL A 437 -11.59 -20.83 -9.98
CA VAL A 437 -11.25 -19.56 -10.60
C VAL A 437 -12.50 -19.04 -11.32
N MET A 438 -13.07 -17.95 -10.79
CA MET A 438 -14.23 -17.26 -11.31
C MET A 438 -13.83 -15.90 -11.84
N LEU A 439 -13.93 -15.69 -13.15
CA LEU A 439 -13.65 -14.40 -13.78
C LEU A 439 -14.93 -13.89 -14.44
N THR A 440 -15.37 -12.69 -14.07
CA THR A 440 -16.51 -12.00 -14.70
C THR A 440 -16.02 -10.66 -15.21
N PHE A 441 -16.25 -10.36 -16.48
CA PHE A 441 -15.84 -9.10 -17.11
C PHE A 441 -17.06 -8.27 -17.52
N GLY A 442 -16.90 -6.95 -17.58
CA GLY A 442 -17.87 -6.04 -18.18
C GLY A 442 -17.68 -5.96 -19.70
N ASP A 443 -18.27 -4.95 -20.35
CA ASP A 443 -18.04 -4.72 -21.79
C ASP A 443 -16.58 -4.26 -22.02
N GLY A 444 -15.88 -4.68 -23.07
CA GLY A 444 -14.47 -4.31 -23.26
C GLY A 444 -13.73 -5.22 -24.24
N GLU A 445 -12.49 -4.88 -24.64
CA GLU A 445 -11.61 -5.86 -25.30
C GLU A 445 -10.81 -6.63 -24.24
N ASP A 446 -11.39 -7.69 -23.67
CA ASP A 446 -10.81 -8.38 -22.51
C ASP A 446 -9.84 -9.50 -22.90
N SER A 447 -8.83 -9.73 -22.06
CA SER A 447 -7.79 -10.74 -22.31
C SER A 447 -7.47 -11.56 -21.06
N VAL A 448 -7.75 -12.86 -21.12
CA VAL A 448 -7.35 -13.84 -20.11
C VAL A 448 -6.23 -14.74 -20.65
N GLN A 449 -5.14 -14.89 -19.89
CA GLN A 449 -4.01 -15.74 -20.27
C GLN A 449 -3.58 -16.65 -19.12
N PHE A 450 -3.47 -17.95 -19.39
CA PHE A 450 -2.83 -18.93 -18.51
C PHE A 450 -1.61 -19.51 -19.22
N MET A 451 -0.40 -19.18 -18.75
CA MET A 451 0.87 -19.51 -19.39
C MET A 451 1.81 -20.28 -18.44
N GLY A 452 1.72 -21.60 -18.42
CA GLY A 452 2.72 -22.44 -17.74
C GLY A 452 4.02 -22.50 -18.55
N ALA A 453 5.18 -22.22 -17.96
CA ALA A 453 6.46 -22.38 -18.68
C ALA A 453 7.10 -23.75 -18.46
N THR A 454 7.23 -24.16 -17.19
CA THR A 454 7.94 -25.39 -16.80
C THR A 454 7.07 -26.43 -16.12
N SER A 455 5.99 -26.00 -15.50
CA SER A 455 4.99 -26.85 -14.89
C SER A 455 3.60 -26.48 -15.42
N GLN A 456 2.65 -27.41 -15.31
CA GLN A 456 1.26 -27.11 -15.66
C GLN A 456 0.68 -26.20 -14.58
N ILE A 457 0.00 -25.14 -15.00
CA ILE A 457 -0.87 -24.38 -14.10
C ILE A 457 -2.02 -25.31 -13.71
N GLU A 458 -2.16 -25.62 -12.44
CA GLU A 458 -3.25 -26.47 -11.95
C GLU A 458 -4.44 -25.61 -11.51
N ILE A 459 -5.60 -25.86 -12.11
CA ILE A 459 -6.88 -25.22 -11.79
C ILE A 459 -7.90 -26.30 -11.45
N ASP A 460 -8.58 -26.19 -10.32
CA ASP A 460 -9.60 -27.17 -9.95
C ASP A 460 -10.89 -26.98 -10.78
N MET A 461 -11.40 -25.74 -10.84
CA MET A 461 -12.54 -25.36 -11.67
C MET A 461 -12.31 -23.99 -12.31
N LEU A 462 -12.71 -23.84 -13.57
CA LEU A 462 -12.60 -22.59 -14.32
C LEU A 462 -13.99 -22.14 -14.79
N ASP A 463 -14.40 -20.94 -14.41
CA ASP A 463 -15.62 -20.28 -14.87
C ASP A 463 -15.27 -18.86 -15.32
N ILE A 464 -15.47 -18.57 -16.61
CA ILE A 464 -15.20 -17.27 -17.22
C ILE A 464 -16.47 -16.79 -17.93
N ASP A 465 -16.91 -15.58 -17.58
CA ASP A 465 -18.01 -14.86 -18.21
C ASP A 465 -17.47 -13.53 -18.76
N PHE A 466 -17.26 -13.45 -20.07
CA PHE A 466 -16.85 -12.20 -20.74
C PHE A 466 -18.07 -11.29 -20.96
N GLY A 467 -17.85 -9.98 -21.12
CA GLY A 467 -18.91 -9.06 -21.55
C GLY A 467 -19.01 -8.94 -23.07
N ALA A 468 -19.49 -7.79 -23.57
CA ALA A 468 -19.47 -7.51 -25.00
C ALA A 468 -18.17 -6.83 -25.43
N GLY A 469 -17.54 -7.35 -26.48
CA GLY A 469 -16.35 -6.78 -27.11
C GLY A 469 -15.56 -7.84 -27.86
N ASP A 470 -14.30 -7.59 -28.22
CA ASP A 470 -13.48 -8.57 -28.94
C ASP A 470 -12.57 -9.28 -27.92
N ASP A 471 -13.06 -10.37 -27.33
CA ASP A 471 -12.43 -10.99 -26.16
C ASP A 471 -11.45 -12.10 -26.51
N MET A 472 -10.55 -12.41 -25.57
CA MET A 472 -9.53 -13.44 -25.77
C MET A 472 -9.31 -14.30 -24.53
N LEU A 473 -9.34 -15.62 -24.73
CA LEU A 473 -8.82 -16.61 -23.79
C LEU A 473 -7.63 -17.36 -24.42
N PHE A 474 -6.47 -17.25 -23.78
CA PHE A 474 -5.25 -17.97 -24.12
C PHE A 474 -4.88 -18.97 -23.02
N MET A 475 -4.63 -20.23 -23.37
CA MET A 475 -4.13 -21.24 -22.44
C MET A 475 -2.97 -22.04 -23.04
N GLU A 476 -1.89 -22.19 -22.29
CA GLU A 476 -0.73 -23.02 -22.62
C GLU A 476 -0.19 -23.67 -21.34
N ASN A 477 0.05 -24.98 -21.39
CA ASN A 477 0.54 -25.79 -20.26
C ASN A 477 -0.32 -25.58 -18.99
N ALA A 478 -1.60 -25.91 -19.07
CA ALA A 478 -2.56 -25.73 -17.98
C ALA A 478 -3.47 -26.97 -17.84
N GLU A 479 -3.75 -27.40 -16.61
CA GLU A 479 -4.67 -28.49 -16.30
C GLU A 479 -5.89 -27.95 -15.55
N VAL A 480 -7.09 -28.25 -16.05
CA VAL A 480 -8.35 -28.01 -15.34
C VAL A 480 -8.94 -29.35 -14.90
N LYS A 481 -9.09 -29.56 -13.58
CA LYS A 481 -9.37 -30.88 -13.02
C LYS A 481 -10.85 -31.30 -13.05
N SER A 482 -11.79 -30.37 -12.92
CA SER A 482 -13.21 -30.69 -12.68
C SER A 482 -14.20 -30.02 -13.63
N MET A 483 -14.10 -28.71 -13.85
CA MET A 483 -15.09 -27.98 -14.66
C MET A 483 -14.43 -26.86 -15.46
N VAL A 484 -14.89 -26.70 -16.70
CA VAL A 484 -14.59 -25.55 -17.56
C VAL A 484 -15.90 -24.96 -18.05
N ARG A 485 -16.16 -23.69 -17.74
CA ARG A 485 -17.20 -22.88 -18.35
C ARG A 485 -16.55 -21.61 -18.88
N VAL A 486 -16.75 -21.32 -20.17
CA VAL A 486 -16.30 -20.08 -20.81
C VAL A 486 -17.46 -19.58 -21.65
N LEU A 487 -17.96 -18.39 -21.34
CA LEU A 487 -18.96 -17.70 -22.14
C LEU A 487 -18.35 -16.45 -22.75
N PHE A 488 -18.26 -16.44 -24.08
CA PHE A 488 -18.07 -15.24 -24.87
C PHE A 488 -19.46 -14.68 -25.20
N LEU A 489 -19.70 -13.37 -25.04
CA LEU A 489 -21.03 -12.79 -25.29
C LEU A 489 -21.16 -12.24 -26.72
N THR A 490 -20.96 -10.94 -26.96
CA THR A 490 -21.16 -10.37 -28.31
C THR A 490 -19.86 -9.76 -28.79
N GLY A 491 -19.30 -10.26 -29.90
CA GLY A 491 -17.91 -9.96 -30.17
C GLY A 491 -17.29 -10.58 -31.41
N VAL A 492 -15.99 -10.33 -31.59
CA VAL A 492 -15.11 -11.12 -32.45
C VAL A 492 -14.11 -11.82 -31.54
N ASP A 493 -14.58 -12.91 -30.92
CA ASP A 493 -13.86 -13.52 -29.80
C ASP A 493 -12.83 -14.55 -30.24
N THR A 494 -11.82 -14.76 -29.41
CA THR A 494 -10.72 -15.69 -29.69
C THR A 494 -10.47 -16.65 -28.53
N LEU A 495 -10.62 -17.95 -28.80
CA LEU A 495 -10.13 -19.02 -27.93
C LEU A 495 -8.87 -19.64 -28.53
N GLU A 496 -7.74 -19.51 -27.83
CA GLU A 496 -6.48 -20.15 -28.20
C GLU A 496 -6.00 -21.11 -27.11
N LEU A 497 -6.10 -22.41 -27.39
CA LEU A 497 -5.60 -23.49 -26.54
C LEU A 497 -4.37 -24.12 -27.21
N ARG A 498 -3.21 -24.00 -26.58
CA ARG A 498 -1.93 -24.51 -27.09
C ARG A 498 -1.50 -25.81 -26.39
N THR A 499 -0.21 -26.12 -26.46
CA THR A 499 0.38 -27.36 -25.96
C THR A 499 0.07 -27.63 -24.49
N ASP A 500 -0.11 -28.91 -24.17
CA ASP A 500 -0.28 -29.46 -22.83
C ASP A 500 -1.38 -28.78 -22.00
N VAL A 501 -2.46 -28.36 -22.67
CA VAL A 501 -3.73 -28.02 -22.02
C VAL A 501 -4.56 -29.29 -21.80
N ASP A 502 -4.88 -29.57 -20.55
CA ASP A 502 -5.64 -30.75 -20.13
C ASP A 502 -6.97 -30.33 -19.48
N PHE A 503 -8.08 -30.77 -20.07
CA PHE A 503 -9.43 -30.51 -19.57
C PHE A 503 -10.02 -31.76 -18.90
N PRO A 504 -11.02 -31.59 -18.02
CA PRO A 504 -11.51 -32.71 -17.23
C PRO A 504 -12.09 -33.82 -18.10
N GLY A 505 -11.83 -35.07 -17.71
CA GLY A 505 -12.37 -36.25 -18.38
C GLY A 505 -13.90 -36.27 -18.38
N GLY A 506 -14.55 -36.52 -19.53
CA GLY A 506 -16.02 -36.46 -19.68
C GLY A 506 -16.86 -37.45 -18.84
N LEU A 507 -16.25 -38.27 -17.98
CA LEU A 507 -16.95 -39.06 -16.95
C LEU A 507 -17.00 -38.35 -15.58
N LEU A 508 -16.19 -37.31 -15.38
CA LEU A 508 -15.96 -36.65 -14.10
C LEU A 508 -16.18 -35.12 -14.14
N GLY A 509 -16.21 -34.50 -15.32
CA GLY A 509 -16.35 -33.04 -15.45
C GLY A 509 -17.34 -32.54 -16.51
N THR A 510 -17.60 -31.23 -16.45
CA THR A 510 -18.43 -30.48 -17.42
C THR A 510 -17.55 -29.49 -18.16
N ILE A 511 -17.62 -29.49 -19.49
CA ILE A 511 -16.96 -28.50 -20.36
C ILE A 511 -18.07 -27.78 -21.14
N LEU A 512 -18.17 -26.47 -20.97
CA LEU A 512 -19.05 -25.58 -21.72
C LEU A 512 -18.20 -24.43 -22.27
N VAL A 513 -18.21 -24.26 -23.60
CA VAL A 513 -17.64 -23.09 -24.27
C VAL A 513 -18.72 -22.57 -25.21
N ASP A 514 -19.19 -21.36 -24.95
CA ASP A 514 -20.16 -20.65 -25.78
C ASP A 514 -19.47 -19.44 -26.41
N GLY A 515 -19.49 -19.36 -27.74
CA GLY A 515 -18.91 -18.23 -28.48
C GLY A 515 -19.83 -17.01 -28.52
N GLY A 516 -21.10 -17.18 -28.18
CA GLY A 516 -22.06 -16.10 -28.21
C GLY A 516 -22.39 -15.61 -29.63
N ALA A 517 -22.66 -14.31 -29.75
CA ALA A 517 -23.07 -13.66 -30.99
C ALA A 517 -21.90 -12.92 -31.63
N GLY A 518 -21.29 -13.53 -32.64
CA GLY A 518 -20.03 -12.98 -33.13
C GLY A 518 -19.45 -13.65 -34.34
N ALA A 519 -18.24 -13.23 -34.69
CA ALA A 519 -17.38 -13.95 -35.62
C ALA A 519 -16.19 -14.54 -34.84
N ASP A 520 -16.43 -15.65 -34.16
CA ASP A 520 -15.46 -16.15 -33.17
C ASP A 520 -14.44 -17.11 -33.80
N PHE A 521 -13.24 -17.11 -33.25
CA PHE A 521 -12.09 -17.88 -33.70
C PHE A 521 -11.63 -18.87 -32.63
N TYR A 522 -11.45 -20.12 -33.05
CA TYR A 522 -10.99 -21.21 -32.18
C TYR A 522 -9.70 -21.80 -32.74
N HIS A 523 -8.61 -21.71 -31.97
CA HIS A 523 -7.33 -22.34 -32.26
C HIS A 523 -7.02 -23.37 -31.17
N VAL A 524 -6.92 -24.65 -31.54
CA VAL A 524 -6.73 -25.76 -30.58
C VAL A 524 -5.60 -26.66 -31.07
N ASP A 525 -4.46 -26.60 -30.38
CA ASP A 525 -3.23 -27.30 -30.72
C ASP A 525 -2.84 -28.31 -29.63
N ASN A 526 -2.85 -29.60 -29.96
CA ASN A 526 -2.41 -30.70 -29.06
C ASN A 526 -3.16 -30.82 -27.72
N VAL A 527 -4.40 -30.34 -27.64
CA VAL A 527 -5.24 -30.43 -26.43
C VAL A 527 -5.90 -31.80 -26.32
N LEU A 528 -5.78 -32.46 -25.16
CA LEU A 528 -6.48 -33.71 -24.89
C LEU A 528 -7.90 -33.40 -24.41
N ILE A 529 -8.85 -33.39 -25.36
CA ILE A 529 -10.25 -33.10 -25.01
C ILE A 529 -11.12 -34.33 -25.24
N PRO A 530 -11.51 -35.05 -24.16
CA PRO A 530 -12.15 -36.35 -24.32
C PRO A 530 -13.55 -36.25 -24.98
N PHE A 531 -14.30 -35.16 -24.76
CA PHE A 531 -15.58 -34.86 -25.41
C PHE A 531 -15.90 -33.36 -25.30
N ILE A 532 -15.98 -32.61 -26.40
CA ILE A 532 -16.57 -31.26 -26.41
C ILE A 532 -17.92 -31.30 -27.10
N ASN A 533 -18.92 -30.69 -26.45
CA ASN A 533 -20.10 -30.17 -27.11
C ASN A 533 -19.82 -28.70 -27.41
N PHE A 534 -19.28 -28.40 -28.60
CA PHE A 534 -19.27 -27.02 -29.07
C PHE A 534 -20.70 -26.81 -29.53
N ASP A 535 -21.51 -26.12 -28.73
CA ASP A 535 -22.76 -25.56 -29.25
C ASP A 535 -22.37 -24.40 -30.16
N ILE A 536 -21.82 -24.73 -31.33
CA ILE A 536 -21.58 -23.76 -32.40
C ILE A 536 -22.97 -23.39 -32.92
N PHE A 537 -23.59 -22.38 -32.33
CA PHE A 537 -24.67 -21.66 -32.97
C PHE A 537 -24.05 -20.90 -34.14
N ILE A 538 -23.84 -21.59 -35.27
CA ILE A 538 -23.61 -20.92 -36.56
C ILE A 538 -24.95 -20.29 -36.95
N PRO A 539 -25.11 -18.95 -36.98
CA PRO A 539 -26.30 -18.33 -37.56
C PRO A 539 -26.45 -18.59 -39.07
#